data_AF-A0A6I4LYX4-F1
#
_entry.id   AF-A0A6I4LYX4-F1
#
_cell.length_a   1.000
_cell.length_b   1.000
_cell.length_c   1.000
_cell.angle_alpha   90.00
_cell.angle_beta   90.00
_cell.angle_gamma   90.00
#
_symmetry.space_group_name_H-M   'P 1'
#
loop_
_entity.id
_entity.type
_entity.pdbx_description
1 polymer ?
#
loop_
_entity_poly.entity_id
_entity_poly.type
_entity_poly.pdbx_seq_one_letter_code
_entity_poly.pdbx_strand_id
1 'polypeptide(L)'
;MSKLERITVTMPEEMAARMRAAVESGEYATTSEIVREALRDWQEYQERRLLKLEKLRDLIAEGERGPYRSATEVLDELEAKYLKIAELTKNSAA
;
A
#
# COMPACT_ATOMS: atom_id res chain seq x y z
N MET A 1 2.50 -11.35 -30.66
CA MET A 1 3.47 -10.31 -31.03
C MET A 1 3.03 -9.02 -30.33
N SER A 2 3.61 -8.70 -29.18
CA SER A 2 3.31 -7.42 -28.50
C SER A 2 3.82 -6.28 -29.37
N LYS A 3 2.94 -5.33 -29.70
CA LYS A 3 3.28 -4.17 -30.50
C LYS A 3 4.11 -3.23 -29.63
N LEU A 4 5.41 -3.13 -29.90
CA LEU A 4 6.28 -2.15 -29.25
C LEU A 4 6.04 -0.77 -29.86
N GLU A 5 5.84 0.24 -29.02
CA GLU A 5 5.72 1.64 -29.41
C GLU A 5 6.94 2.41 -28.93
N ARG A 6 7.51 3.26 -29.79
CA ARG A 6 8.68 4.07 -29.46
C ARG A 6 8.23 5.40 -28.86
N ILE A 7 8.52 5.58 -27.58
CA ILE A 7 8.23 6.80 -26.82
C ILE A 7 9.54 7.56 -26.60
N THR A 8 9.54 8.87 -26.84
CA THR A 8 10.69 9.73 -26.52
C THR A 8 10.41 10.44 -25.20
N VAL A 9 11.30 10.30 -24.24
CA VAL A 9 11.19 10.91 -22.90
C VAL A 9 12.44 11.69 -22.57
N THR A 10 12.29 12.82 -21.87
CA THR A 10 13.42 13.61 -21.37
C THR A 10 13.66 13.24 -19.92
N MET A 11 14.90 12.90 -19.56
CA MET A 11 15.29 12.50 -18.21
C MET A 11 16.26 13.53 -17.61
N PRO A 12 16.27 13.70 -16.27
CA PRO A 12 17.33 14.42 -15.58
C PRO A 12 18.69 13.81 -15.90
N GLU A 13 19.71 14.67 -16.02
CA GLU A 13 21.07 14.26 -16.43
C GLU A 13 21.64 13.18 -15.51
N GLU A 14 21.46 13.33 -14.20
CA GLU A 14 21.91 12.37 -13.20
C GLU A 14 21.28 10.98 -13.39
N MET A 15 19.96 10.93 -13.65
CA MET A 15 19.26 9.67 -13.90
C MET A 15 19.74 9.02 -15.19
N ALA A 16 19.90 9.81 -16.25
CA ALA A 16 20.43 9.31 -17.52
C ALA A 16 21.86 8.77 -17.38
N ALA A 17 22.69 9.42 -16.55
CA ALA A 17 24.05 8.94 -16.24
C ALA A 17 24.02 7.60 -15.49
N ARG A 18 23.17 7.47 -14.46
CA ARG A 18 22.98 6.20 -13.73
C ARG A 18 22.50 5.07 -14.66
N MET A 19 21.55 5.35 -15.53
CA MET A 19 21.04 4.37 -16.50
C MET A 19 22.13 3.93 -17.50
N ARG A 20 22.98 4.86 -17.96
CA ARG A 20 24.11 4.51 -18.82
C ARG A 20 25.14 3.64 -18.09
N ALA A 21 25.49 4.00 -16.86
CA ALA A 21 26.43 3.22 -16.05
C ALA A 21 25.94 1.78 -15.80
N ALA A 22 24.64 1.58 -15.57
CA ALA A 22 24.03 0.26 -15.40
C ALA A 22 24.05 -0.60 -16.69
N VAL A 23 24.02 0.05 -17.86
CA VAL A 23 24.19 -0.65 -19.14
C VAL A 23 25.67 -0.96 -19.39
N GLU A 24 26.57 -0.02 -19.08
CA GLU A 24 28.02 -0.20 -19.22
C GLU A 24 28.57 -1.29 -18.28
N SER A 25 28.00 -1.45 -17.08
CA SER A 25 28.36 -2.52 -16.15
C SER A 25 27.85 -3.90 -16.58
N GLY A 26 26.95 -3.96 -17.56
CA GLY A 26 26.29 -5.18 -18.01
C GLY A 26 25.13 -5.65 -17.11
N GLU A 27 24.71 -4.84 -16.13
CA GLU A 27 23.53 -5.13 -15.30
C GLU A 27 22.25 -5.14 -16.13
N TYR A 28 22.17 -4.25 -17.14
CA TYR A 28 21.08 -4.19 -18.11
C TYR A 28 21.59 -4.21 -19.53
N ALA A 29 20.86 -4.84 -20.46
CA ALA A 29 21.26 -4.88 -21.86
C ALA A 29 20.98 -3.54 -22.57
N THR A 30 19.93 -2.83 -22.16
CA THR A 30 19.53 -1.54 -22.76
C THR A 30 18.89 -0.60 -21.74
N THR A 31 18.98 0.71 -21.98
CA THR A 31 18.26 1.70 -21.17
C THR A 31 16.74 1.51 -21.20
N SER A 32 16.20 1.05 -22.33
CA SER A 32 14.78 0.73 -22.48
C SER A 32 14.31 -0.43 -21.59
N GLU A 33 15.21 -1.32 -21.17
CA GLU A 33 14.91 -2.39 -20.22
C GLU A 33 14.67 -1.86 -18.82
N ILE A 34 15.57 -0.99 -18.35
CA ILE A 34 15.46 -0.27 -17.08
C ILE A 34 14.13 0.49 -17.01
N VAL A 35 13.78 1.23 -18.08
CA VAL A 35 12.52 1.99 -18.13
C VAL A 35 11.31 1.06 -18.06
N ARG A 36 11.31 -0.08 -18.77
CA ARG A 36 10.19 -1.02 -18.72
C ARG A 36 10.04 -1.67 -17.35
N GLU A 37 11.14 -1.98 -16.67
CA GLU A 37 11.13 -2.50 -15.32
C GLU A 37 10.56 -1.48 -14.34
N ALA A 38 11.08 -0.26 -14.33
CA ALA A 38 10.59 0.82 -13.49
C ALA A 38 9.10 1.13 -13.74
N LEU A 39 8.63 1.03 -14.99
CA LEU A 39 7.22 1.20 -15.32
C LEU A 39 6.34 0.06 -14.81
N ARG A 40 6.81 -1.19 -14.82
CA ARG A 40 6.08 -2.32 -14.22
C ARG A 40 5.94 -2.13 -12.71
N ASP A 41 7.03 -1.79 -12.03
CA ASP A 41 7.03 -1.55 -10.59
C ASP A 41 6.10 -0.39 -10.22
N TRP A 42 6.13 0.68 -11.02
CA TRP A 42 5.24 1.83 -10.85
C TRP A 42 3.77 1.44 -11.07
N GLN A 43 3.46 0.64 -12.10
CA GLN A 43 2.10 0.16 -12.36
C GLN A 43 1.56 -0.66 -11.18
N GLU A 44 2.34 -1.65 -10.70
CA GLU A 44 1.94 -2.45 -9.55
C GLU A 44 1.75 -1.59 -8.30
N TYR A 45 2.61 -0.59 -8.09
CA TYR A 45 2.44 0.36 -7.00
C TYR A 45 1.13 1.15 -7.12
N GLN A 46 0.77 1.62 -8.32
CA GLN A 46 -0.50 2.31 -8.54
C GLN A 46 -1.70 1.40 -8.29
N GLU A 47 -1.67 0.16 -8.76
CA GLU A 47 -2.74 -0.82 -8.53
C GLU A 47 -2.95 -1.09 -7.04
N ARG A 48 -1.86 -1.36 -6.29
CA ARG A 48 -1.91 -1.52 -4.84
C ARG A 48 -2.45 -0.28 -4.14
N ARG A 49 -2.09 0.92 -4.61
CA ARG A 49 -2.58 2.18 -4.05
C ARG A 49 -4.08 2.36 -4.30
N LEU A 50 -4.56 2.04 -5.50
CA LEU A 50 -5.98 2.13 -5.84
C LEU A 50 -6.82 1.17 -5.00
N LEU A 51 -6.40 -0.09 -4.88
CA LEU A 51 -7.09 -1.09 -4.05
C LEU A 51 -7.16 -0.66 -2.58
N LYS A 52 -6.08 -0.07 -2.04
CA LYS A 52 -6.08 0.47 -0.67
C LYS A 52 -7.07 1.62 -0.51
N LEU A 53 -7.12 2.53 -1.48
CA LEU A 53 -8.05 3.66 -1.44
C LEU A 53 -9.51 3.21 -1.54
N GLU A 54 -9.80 2.24 -2.39
CA GLU A 54 -11.12 1.62 -2.50
C GLU A 54 -11.54 1.00 -1.18
N LYS A 55 -10.69 0.15 -0.59
CA LYS A 55 -10.95 -0.45 0.73
C LYS A 55 -11.19 0.60 1.82
N LEU A 56 -10.42 1.69 1.84
CA LEU A 56 -10.62 2.76 2.82
C LEU A 56 -11.95 3.48 2.62
N ARG A 57 -12.36 3.73 1.36
CA ARG A 57 -13.67 4.33 1.05
C ARG A 57 -14.80 3.41 1.50
N ASP A 58 -14.68 2.12 1.28
CA ASP A 58 -15.69 1.14 1.71
C ASP A 58 -15.83 1.10 3.23
N LEU A 59 -14.71 1.12 3.97
CA LEU A 59 -14.71 1.16 5.45
C LEU A 59 -15.33 2.46 5.98
N ILE A 60 -15.07 3.60 5.34
CA ILE A 60 -15.70 4.88 5.71
C ILE A 60 -17.20 4.81 5.45
N ALA A 61 -17.62 4.35 4.27
CA ALA A 61 -19.03 4.22 3.93
C ALA A 61 -19.77 3.21 4.84
N GLU A 62 -19.10 2.14 5.27
CA GLU A 62 -19.60 1.23 6.29
C GLU A 62 -19.81 1.95 7.63
N GLY A 63 -18.82 2.71 8.09
CA GLY A 63 -18.92 3.52 9.31
C GLY A 63 -20.04 4.56 9.25
N GLU A 64 -20.18 5.26 8.13
CA GLU A 64 -21.23 6.28 7.91
C GLU A 64 -22.64 5.69 7.87
N ARG A 65 -22.80 4.44 7.43
CA ARG A 65 -24.09 3.72 7.51
C ARG A 65 -24.42 3.26 8.93
N GLY A 66 -23.42 3.16 9.80
CA GLY A 66 -23.59 2.76 11.19
C GLY A 66 -24.19 3.88 12.06
N PRO A 67 -24.76 3.53 13.23
CA PRO A 67 -25.19 4.54 14.18
C PRO A 67 -23.98 5.23 14.82
N TYR A 68 -24.07 6.55 14.99
CA TYR A 68 -23.13 7.30 15.82
C TYR A 68 -23.37 6.97 17.30
N ARG A 69 -22.30 6.73 18.05
CA ARG A 69 -22.34 6.41 19.48
C ARG A 69 -21.51 7.41 20.28
N SER A 70 -21.91 7.65 21.54
CA SER A 70 -21.10 8.46 22.45
C SER A 70 -19.78 7.75 22.77
N ALA A 71 -18.68 8.49 22.75
CA ALA A 71 -17.37 7.96 23.10
C ALA A 71 -17.34 7.42 24.55
N THR A 72 -18.02 8.09 25.49
CA THR A 72 -18.05 7.68 26.90
C THR A 72 -18.75 6.32 27.07
N GLU A 73 -19.92 6.16 26.44
CA GLU A 73 -20.69 4.90 26.51
C GLU A 73 -19.89 3.72 25.93
N VAL A 74 -19.21 3.93 24.80
CA VAL A 74 -18.39 2.89 24.19
C VAL A 74 -17.19 2.52 25.07
N LEU A 75 -16.54 3.50 25.70
CA LEU A 75 -15.40 3.25 26.57
C LEU A 75 -15.81 2.51 27.85
N ASP A 76 -16.93 2.89 28.46
CA ASP A 76 -17.47 2.23 29.66
C ASP A 76 -17.82 0.75 29.35
N GLU A 77 -18.45 0.49 28.20
CA GLU A 77 -18.74 -0.87 27.73
C GLU A 77 -17.47 -1.70 27.49
N LEU A 78 -16.44 -1.09 26.90
CA LEU A 78 -15.16 -1.75 26.64
C LEU A 78 -14.42 -2.06 27.95
N GLU A 79 -14.39 -1.13 28.90
CA GLU A 79 -13.77 -1.35 30.22
C GLU A 79 -14.44 -2.53 30.94
N ALA A 80 -15.77 -2.55 30.99
CA ALA A 80 -16.52 -3.66 31.58
C ALA A 80 -16.21 -5.01 30.89
N LYS A 81 -16.11 -5.02 29.56
CA LYS A 81 -15.75 -6.23 28.79
C LYS A 81 -14.35 -6.73 29.15
N TYR A 82 -13.36 -5.83 29.21
CA TYR A 82 -11.98 -6.23 29.49
C TYR A 82 -11.77 -6.65 30.95
N LEU A 83 -12.44 -6.02 31.90
CA LEU A 83 -12.45 -6.47 33.30
C LEU A 83 -12.99 -7.89 33.43
N LYS A 84 -14.11 -8.19 32.76
CA LYS A 84 -14.69 -9.54 32.74
C LYS A 84 -13.73 -10.58 32.13
N ILE A 85 -13.03 -10.23 31.05
CA ILE A 85 -12.03 -11.11 30.44
C ILE A 85 -10.86 -11.36 31.42
N ALA A 86 -10.40 -10.33 32.12
CA ALA A 86 -9.32 -10.45 33.10
C ALA A 86 -9.72 -11.33 34.29
N GLU A 87 -10.95 -11.20 34.78
CA GLU A 87 -11.50 -12.04 35.86
C GLU A 87 -11.64 -13.51 35.44
N LEU A 88 -12.12 -13.78 34.22
CA LEU A 88 -12.21 -15.14 33.68
C LEU A 88 -10.83 -15.78 33.51
N THR A 89 -9.83 -14.99 33.15
CA THR A 89 -8.45 -15.48 33.01
C THR A 89 -7.82 -15.78 34.36
N LYS A 90 -8.12 -15.00 35.40
CA LYS A 90 -7.67 -15.25 36.79
C LYS A 90 -8.32 -16.50 37.39
N ASN A 91 -9.62 -16.72 37.15
CA ASN A 91 -10.34 -17.89 37.66
C ASN A 91 -10.02 -19.19 36.92
N SER A 92 -9.46 -19.12 35.70
CA SER A 92 -8.99 -20.29 34.95
C SER A 92 -7.55 -20.72 35.29
N ALA A 93 -6.80 -19.87 36.00
CA ALA A 93 -5.40 -20.11 36.39
C ALA A 93 -5.23 -20.47 37.89
N ALA A 94 -6.32 -20.52 38.64
CA ALA A 94 -6.41 -21.00 40.02
C ALA A 94 -7.07 -22.38 40.05
#